data_AF-A0A9X0YCB3-F1
#
_entry.id   AF-A0A9X0YCB3-F1
#
_cell.length_a   1.000
_cell.length_b   1.000
_cell.length_c   1.000
_cell.angle_alpha   90.00
_cell.angle_beta   90.00
_cell.angle_gamma   90.00
#
_symmetry.space_group_name_H-M   'P 1'
#
loop_
_entity.id
_entity.type
_entity.pdbx_description
1 polymer ?
#
loop_
_entity_poly.entity_id
_entity_poly.type
_entity_poly.pdbx_seq_one_letter_code
_entity_poly.pdbx_strand_id
1 'polypeptide(L)'
;MRLSDASVVIRPRTAWEAMDLGVLMAREYRVLLMGSWALVTLPVLALLTALLWKYPSMVMFLFWWFKPAFDRLPLYILSKALFGETPSLKQAVRQWPRLLKGQLLASLTWRRLSLSRSFVMPVSQLEGLDGEARQKRLGVLQQRNAGAARWLTIVGVHLESGLWFGCMALFYLLIPQQLELDWDWQRLALAANAEVLWLSHLSNAFYALILVFWEPIYVACGFSLYLNRRTVLEAWDLELVFRHLRQRLSSAVALLLLVIGLTLQPFVAPAMAAETKPLSPQDARQSIKSLLEKPPFKNPETVTRYRFGEEQKTTAKKNKVHSDGKLPAWLQSLLDNLNSDAFKHVARGLEVVLWSLLVGGIALLVWRYRDWLRTFVSRRGPRKPEQARQVPAQLFGLELGTETLPLDIASAAEHLWATQPREALGLLYRGLLSRLLHDYNVPLKSADTEGQVLERVHQLQLPPLLAFSDELTRHWQNLAYGHHLPPASAQQKLCSDWRTLFSSRRTQ
;
A
#
# COMPACT_ATOMS: atom_id res chain seq x y z
N MET A 1 -14.10 16.39 1.09
CA MET A 1 -12.73 15.86 0.94
C MET A 1 -12.25 16.23 -0.45
N ARG A 2 -11.20 17.06 -0.59
CA ARG A 2 -10.62 17.38 -1.90
C ARG A 2 -9.56 16.34 -2.22
N LEU A 3 -9.57 15.81 -3.45
CA LEU A 3 -8.60 14.79 -3.89
C LEU A 3 -7.16 15.33 -3.97
N SER A 4 -7.00 16.64 -4.08
CA SER A 4 -5.71 17.35 -4.07
C SER A 4 -4.95 17.21 -2.74
N ASP A 5 -5.68 16.95 -1.65
CA ASP A 5 -5.12 16.98 -0.29
C ASP A 5 -4.76 15.56 0.20
N ALA A 6 -4.84 14.56 -0.70
CA ALA A 6 -4.52 13.19 -0.39
C ALA A 6 -3.01 13.01 -0.16
N SER A 7 -2.62 12.47 1.00
CA SER A 7 -1.22 12.20 1.35
C SER A 7 -0.60 11.04 0.57
N VAL A 8 -1.41 10.30 -0.19
CA VAL A 8 -1.00 9.15 -0.99
C VAL A 8 -1.19 9.47 -2.47
N VAL A 9 -0.18 9.15 -3.28
CA VAL A 9 -0.27 9.24 -4.75
C VAL A 9 -1.42 8.37 -5.25
N ILE A 10 -2.47 9.01 -5.75
CA ILE A 10 -3.62 8.34 -6.35
C ILE A 10 -3.21 7.90 -7.76
N ARG A 11 -3.03 6.59 -7.94
CA ARG A 11 -2.77 5.95 -9.23
C ARG A 11 -3.37 4.54 -9.24
N PRO A 12 -3.77 4.00 -10.41
CA PRO A 12 -4.14 2.60 -10.54
C PRO A 12 -2.99 1.69 -10.11
N ARG A 13 -3.29 0.72 -9.25
CA ARG A 13 -2.33 -0.28 -8.76
C ARG A 13 -2.83 -1.69 -9.00
N THR A 14 -1.93 -2.67 -9.02
CA THR A 14 -2.35 -4.07 -8.89
C THR A 14 -2.98 -4.31 -7.50
N ALA A 15 -3.73 -5.40 -7.34
CA ALA A 15 -4.36 -5.70 -6.06
C ALA A 15 -3.32 -5.92 -4.94
N TRP A 16 -2.18 -6.54 -5.25
CA TRP A 16 -1.08 -6.78 -4.32
C TRP A 16 -0.36 -5.49 -3.94
N GLU A 17 -0.03 -4.64 -4.91
CA GLU A 17 0.56 -3.32 -4.64
C GLU A 17 -0.37 -2.43 -3.79
N ALA A 18 -1.69 -2.56 -3.98
CA ALA A 18 -2.66 -1.87 -3.14
C ALA A 18 -2.62 -2.41 -1.70
N MET A 19 -2.46 -3.71 -1.49
CA MET A 19 -2.29 -4.25 -0.14
C MET A 19 -1.00 -3.76 0.52
N ASP A 20 0.11 -3.74 -0.23
CA ASP A 20 1.40 -3.22 0.26
C ASP A 20 1.28 -1.76 0.70
N LEU A 21 0.55 -0.94 -0.06
CA LEU A 21 0.22 0.43 0.35
C LEU A 21 -0.55 0.43 1.68
N GLY A 22 -1.48 -0.50 1.90
CA GLY A 22 -2.17 -0.65 3.18
C GLY A 22 -1.23 -0.96 4.35
N VAL A 23 -0.26 -1.85 4.14
CA VAL A 23 0.80 -2.14 5.14
C VAL A 23 1.64 -0.90 5.43
N LEU A 24 2.01 -0.13 4.39
CA LEU A 24 2.76 1.13 4.55
C LEU A 24 1.96 2.17 5.33
N MET A 25 0.66 2.33 5.03
CA MET A 25 -0.23 3.22 5.79
C MET A 25 -0.34 2.79 7.26
N ALA A 26 -0.45 1.48 7.52
CA ALA A 26 -0.48 0.96 8.88
C ALA A 26 0.85 1.19 9.62
N ARG A 27 1.99 1.09 8.92
CA ARG A 27 3.32 1.35 9.49
C ARG A 27 3.55 2.81 9.85
N GLU A 28 3.05 3.73 9.01
CA GLU A 28 3.14 5.17 9.22
C GLU A 28 2.36 5.57 10.48
N TYR A 29 1.11 5.12 10.59
CA TYR A 29 0.22 5.45 11.71
C TYR A 29 0.18 4.39 12.81
N ARG A 30 1.23 3.56 12.95
CA ARG A 30 1.23 2.36 13.81
C ARG A 30 0.83 2.63 15.27
N VAL A 31 1.38 3.69 15.86
CA VAL A 31 1.13 4.04 17.27
C VAL A 31 -0.32 4.43 17.47
N LEU A 32 -0.87 5.24 16.56
CA LEU A 32 -2.25 5.69 16.60
C LEU A 32 -3.22 4.53 16.38
N LEU A 33 -2.95 3.69 15.38
CA LEU A 33 -3.81 2.56 15.02
C LEU A 33 -3.80 1.47 16.10
N MET A 34 -2.63 0.96 16.47
CA MET A 34 -2.51 -0.09 17.47
C MET A 34 -2.90 0.42 18.86
N GLY A 35 -2.49 1.64 19.23
CA GLY A 35 -2.82 2.24 20.52
C GLY A 35 -4.31 2.50 20.69
N SER A 36 -4.98 3.06 19.68
CA SER A 36 -6.43 3.30 19.74
C SER A 36 -7.23 1.99 19.72
N TRP A 37 -6.79 1.00 18.93
CA TRP A 37 -7.42 -0.32 18.91
C TRP A 37 -7.27 -1.01 20.27
N ALA A 38 -6.06 -1.06 20.83
CA ALA A 38 -5.79 -1.61 22.16
C ALA A 38 -6.60 -0.92 23.27
N LEU A 39 -6.69 0.41 23.25
CA LEU A 39 -7.43 1.16 24.28
C LEU A 39 -8.94 0.86 24.26
N VAL A 40 -9.48 0.40 23.14
CA VAL A 40 -10.89 -0.01 23.03
C VAL A 40 -11.05 -1.50 23.34
N THR A 41 -10.20 -2.35 22.77
CA THR A 41 -10.42 -3.80 22.80
C THR A 41 -9.93 -4.45 24.08
N LEU A 42 -8.80 -4.00 24.65
CA LEU A 42 -8.26 -4.60 25.87
C LEU A 42 -9.17 -4.38 27.09
N PRO A 43 -9.76 -3.20 27.32
CA PRO A 43 -10.74 -3.04 28.40
C PRO A 43 -12.00 -3.88 28.20
N VAL A 44 -12.46 -4.04 26.95
CA VAL A 44 -13.60 -4.93 26.64
C VAL A 44 -13.25 -6.37 26.94
N LEU A 45 -12.06 -6.83 26.56
CA LEU A 45 -11.58 -8.18 26.89
C LEU A 45 -11.46 -8.36 28.41
N ALA A 46 -10.84 -7.41 29.12
CA ALA A 46 -10.69 -7.46 30.57
C ALA A 46 -12.06 -7.53 31.27
N LEU A 47 -13.04 -6.75 30.81
CA LEU A 47 -14.41 -6.80 31.31
C LEU A 47 -15.06 -8.16 31.04
N LEU A 48 -14.95 -8.69 29.82
CA LEU A 48 -15.48 -10.01 29.48
C LEU A 48 -14.83 -11.11 30.32
N THR A 49 -13.50 -11.07 30.49
CA THR A 49 -12.74 -11.98 31.35
C THR A 49 -13.19 -11.90 32.81
N ALA A 50 -13.42 -10.70 33.33
CA ALA A 50 -13.91 -10.51 34.69
C ALA A 50 -15.33 -11.08 34.88
N LEU A 51 -16.23 -10.85 33.92
CA LEU A 51 -17.62 -11.35 33.98
C LEU A 51 -17.72 -12.87 33.77
N LEU A 52 -16.89 -13.43 32.90
CA LEU A 52 -16.95 -14.83 32.45
C LEU A 52 -15.67 -15.59 32.83
N TRP A 53 -15.14 -15.33 34.03
CA TRP A 53 -13.86 -15.87 34.49
C TRP A 53 -13.74 -17.40 34.36
N LYS A 54 -14.82 -18.12 34.63
CA LYS A 54 -14.89 -19.59 34.53
C LYS A 54 -15.04 -20.12 33.10
N TYR A 55 -15.31 -19.25 32.13
CA TYR A 55 -15.61 -19.59 30.74
C TYR A 55 -14.70 -18.85 29.75
N PRO A 56 -13.36 -19.07 29.79
CA PRO A 56 -12.41 -18.37 28.92
C PRO A 56 -12.67 -18.58 27.43
N SER A 57 -13.19 -19.74 27.02
CA SER A 57 -13.58 -20.00 25.63
C SER A 57 -14.75 -19.12 25.18
N MET A 58 -15.71 -18.85 26.08
CA MET A 58 -16.84 -17.95 25.81
C MET A 58 -16.37 -16.50 25.71
N VAL A 59 -15.45 -16.08 26.58
CA VAL A 59 -14.79 -14.76 26.49
C VAL A 59 -14.18 -14.57 25.11
N MET A 60 -13.39 -15.54 24.66
CA MET A 60 -12.72 -15.46 23.37
C MET A 60 -13.72 -15.48 22.21
N PHE A 61 -14.74 -16.34 22.28
CA PHE A 61 -15.81 -16.38 21.30
C PHE A 61 -16.50 -15.02 21.17
N LEU A 62 -16.88 -14.38 22.29
CA LEU A 62 -17.51 -13.06 22.30
C LEU A 62 -16.56 -11.98 21.77
N PHE A 63 -15.30 -11.99 22.20
CA PHE A 63 -14.27 -11.06 21.73
C PHE A 63 -14.08 -11.16 20.21
N TRP A 64 -13.95 -12.38 19.69
CA TRP A 64 -13.90 -12.67 18.26
C TRP A 64 -15.21 -12.33 17.54
N TRP A 65 -16.36 -12.47 18.22
CA TRP A 65 -17.65 -12.08 17.67
C TRP A 65 -17.74 -10.58 17.44
N PHE A 66 -17.23 -9.78 18.40
CA PHE A 66 -17.19 -8.32 18.34
C PHE A 66 -16.10 -7.73 17.44
N LYS A 67 -15.22 -8.54 16.86
CA LYS A 67 -14.18 -8.12 15.90
C LYS A 67 -14.67 -7.09 14.86
N PRO A 68 -15.82 -7.27 14.17
CA PRO A 68 -16.33 -6.27 13.22
C PRO A 68 -16.65 -4.89 13.83
N ALA A 69 -16.93 -4.81 15.13
CA ALA A 69 -17.16 -3.55 15.84
C ALA A 69 -15.85 -2.78 16.05
N PHE A 70 -14.75 -3.49 16.31
CA PHE A 70 -13.44 -2.92 16.56
C PHE A 70 -12.78 -2.42 15.27
N ASP A 71 -12.94 -3.14 14.16
CA ASP A 71 -12.39 -2.79 12.84
C ASP A 71 -12.80 -1.41 12.31
N ARG A 72 -13.95 -0.92 12.75
CA ARG A 72 -14.49 0.38 12.33
C ARG A 72 -13.58 1.53 12.74
N LEU A 73 -12.86 1.39 13.85
CA LEU A 73 -12.00 2.44 14.38
C LEU A 73 -10.74 2.67 13.53
N PRO A 74 -9.91 1.66 13.20
CA PRO A 74 -8.81 1.82 12.25
C PRO A 74 -9.23 2.43 10.91
N LEU A 75 -10.37 2.01 10.36
CA LEU A 75 -10.87 2.57 9.10
C LEU A 75 -11.20 4.06 9.21
N TYR A 76 -11.83 4.49 10.31
CA TYR A 76 -12.10 5.91 10.54
C TYR A 76 -10.79 6.72 10.59
N ILE A 77 -9.80 6.25 11.34
CA ILE A 77 -8.49 6.91 11.47
C ILE A 77 -7.82 7.03 10.10
N LEU A 78 -7.74 5.93 9.34
CA LEU A 78 -7.11 5.93 8.02
C LEU A 78 -7.84 6.81 7.01
N SER A 79 -9.18 6.83 7.06
CA SER A 79 -9.99 7.67 6.17
C SER A 79 -9.76 9.17 6.39
N LYS A 80 -9.40 9.57 7.61
CA LYS A 80 -9.08 10.95 7.98
C LYS A 80 -7.62 11.29 7.74
N ALA A 81 -6.72 10.39 8.12
CA ALA A 81 -5.29 10.51 7.91
C ALA A 81 -4.91 10.63 6.42
N LEU A 82 -5.65 9.96 5.53
CA LEU A 82 -5.45 10.05 4.08
C LEU A 82 -5.55 11.49 3.54
N PHE A 83 -6.36 12.36 4.17
CA PHE A 83 -6.58 13.74 3.74
C PHE A 83 -5.89 14.77 4.65
N GLY A 84 -4.86 14.36 5.39
CA GLY A 84 -4.09 15.26 6.27
C GLY A 84 -4.78 15.66 7.58
N GLU A 85 -6.02 15.22 7.83
CA GLU A 85 -6.76 15.48 9.07
C GLU A 85 -6.55 14.35 10.10
N THR A 86 -5.29 14.08 10.52
CA THR A 86 -5.01 12.96 11.43
C THR A 86 -5.65 13.19 12.82
N PRO A 87 -6.59 12.33 13.26
CA PRO A 87 -7.22 12.50 14.57
C PRO A 87 -6.23 12.13 15.68
N SER A 88 -6.31 12.81 16.82
CA SER A 88 -5.57 12.38 18.01
C SER A 88 -6.16 11.09 18.61
N LEU A 89 -5.37 10.36 19.39
CA LEU A 89 -5.79 9.11 20.01
C LEU A 89 -7.07 9.26 20.85
N LYS A 90 -7.17 10.36 21.62
CA LYS A 90 -8.37 10.71 22.40
C LYS A 90 -9.59 10.98 21.52
N GLN A 91 -9.42 11.69 20.41
CA GLN A 91 -10.51 11.98 19.47
C GLN A 91 -11.01 10.71 18.78
N ALA A 92 -10.09 9.83 18.36
CA ALA A 92 -10.42 8.57 17.71
C ALA A 92 -11.26 7.67 18.63
N VAL A 93 -10.80 7.44 19.87
CA VAL A 93 -11.51 6.59 20.84
C VAL A 93 -12.86 7.18 21.24
N ARG A 94 -12.95 8.50 21.42
CA ARG A 94 -14.24 9.17 21.72
C ARG A 94 -15.26 9.03 20.58
N GLN A 95 -14.79 8.94 19.34
CA GLN A 95 -15.66 8.79 18.18
C GLN A 95 -16.15 7.34 17.99
N TRP A 96 -15.47 6.34 18.56
CA TRP A 96 -15.79 4.92 18.36
C TRP A 96 -17.26 4.54 18.61
N PRO A 97 -17.93 4.96 19.71
CA PRO A 97 -19.34 4.62 19.94
C PRO A 97 -20.29 5.14 18.85
N ARG A 98 -19.93 6.24 18.18
CA ARG A 98 -20.71 6.77 17.06
C ARG A 98 -20.53 5.94 15.79
N LEU A 99 -19.34 5.36 15.58
CA LEU A 99 -19.06 4.47 14.45
C LEU A 99 -19.84 3.16 14.51
N LEU A 100 -20.26 2.75 15.71
CA LEU A 100 -21.08 1.57 15.94
C LEU A 100 -22.55 1.76 15.51
N LYS A 101 -23.00 3.02 15.29
CA LYS A 101 -24.36 3.30 14.85
C LYS A 101 -24.52 2.94 13.37
N GLY A 102 -25.60 2.24 13.04
CA GLY A 102 -25.92 1.83 11.68
C GLY A 102 -25.16 0.57 11.24
N GLN A 103 -25.91 -0.40 10.73
CA GLN A 103 -25.41 -1.65 10.15
C GLN A 103 -24.57 -2.58 11.07
N LEU A 104 -24.33 -2.25 12.35
CA LEU A 104 -23.59 -3.11 13.29
C LEU A 104 -24.24 -4.48 13.47
N LEU A 105 -25.56 -4.53 13.66
CA LEU A 105 -26.29 -5.79 13.80
C LEU A 105 -26.07 -6.68 12.57
N ALA A 106 -26.22 -6.11 11.37
CA ALA A 106 -25.96 -6.84 10.12
C ALA A 106 -24.50 -7.29 9.98
N SER A 107 -23.54 -6.48 10.47
CA SER A 107 -22.11 -6.84 10.51
C SER A 107 -21.81 -7.99 11.47
N LEU A 108 -22.53 -8.07 12.60
CA LEU A 108 -22.34 -9.08 13.63
C LEU A 108 -23.07 -10.39 13.33
N THR A 109 -24.17 -10.37 12.57
CA THR A 109 -24.97 -11.57 12.27
C THR A 109 -24.54 -12.22 10.94
N TRP A 110 -25.17 -11.86 9.83
CA TRP A 110 -25.02 -12.57 8.56
C TRP A 110 -23.84 -12.08 7.70
N ARG A 111 -23.42 -10.81 7.82
CA ARG A 111 -22.26 -10.29 7.04
C ARG A 111 -20.92 -10.69 7.66
N ARG A 112 -20.96 -11.31 8.83
CA ARG A 112 -19.79 -11.73 9.60
C ARG A 112 -18.95 -12.79 8.88
N LEU A 113 -19.61 -13.68 8.15
CA LEU A 113 -18.98 -14.77 7.39
C LEU A 113 -18.39 -14.32 6.04
N SER A 114 -18.35 -13.01 5.77
CA SER A 114 -17.79 -12.49 4.53
C SER A 114 -16.26 -12.47 4.58
N LEU A 115 -15.63 -13.24 3.70
CA LEU A 115 -14.16 -13.25 3.53
C LEU A 115 -13.60 -11.96 2.92
N SER A 116 -14.43 -11.03 2.47
CA SER A 116 -14.01 -9.72 1.94
C SER A 116 -14.41 -8.55 2.84
N ARG A 117 -14.62 -8.80 4.15
CA ARG A 117 -15.11 -7.83 5.13
C ARG A 117 -14.34 -6.50 5.10
N SER A 118 -13.02 -6.54 5.25
CA SER A 118 -12.20 -5.32 5.32
C SER A 118 -12.28 -4.46 4.05
N PHE A 119 -12.45 -5.08 2.89
CA PHE A 119 -12.63 -4.41 1.59
C PHE A 119 -14.03 -3.79 1.42
N VAL A 120 -15.05 -4.43 2.00
CA VAL A 120 -16.47 -4.04 1.84
C VAL A 120 -16.92 -3.02 2.88
N MET A 121 -16.28 -3.01 4.05
CA MET A 121 -16.61 -2.14 5.19
C MET A 121 -16.63 -0.63 4.85
N PRO A 122 -15.71 -0.08 4.02
CA PRO A 122 -15.73 1.33 3.64
C PRO A 122 -17.02 1.78 2.94
N VAL A 123 -17.70 0.91 2.20
CA VAL A 123 -18.97 1.25 1.54
C VAL A 123 -20.07 1.52 2.56
N SER A 124 -20.12 0.72 3.63
CA SER A 124 -21.10 0.95 4.70
C SER A 124 -20.73 2.13 5.61
N GLN A 125 -19.44 2.29 5.94
CA GLN A 125 -19.01 3.25 6.96
C GLN A 125 -18.70 4.64 6.40
N LEU A 126 -18.10 4.72 5.20
CA LEU A 126 -17.69 5.99 4.59
C LEU A 126 -18.69 6.48 3.54
N GLU A 127 -19.25 5.59 2.72
CA GLU A 127 -20.26 5.97 1.72
C GLU A 127 -21.68 6.02 2.32
N GLY A 128 -21.91 5.39 3.47
CA GLY A 128 -23.22 5.39 4.14
C GLY A 128 -24.32 4.69 3.33
N LEU A 129 -23.95 3.77 2.43
CA LEU A 129 -24.91 3.07 1.57
C LEU A 129 -25.50 1.85 2.26
N ASP A 130 -26.81 1.67 2.08
CA ASP A 130 -27.61 0.56 2.62
C ASP A 130 -28.44 -0.13 1.51
N GLY A 131 -29.04 -1.29 1.83
CA GLY A 131 -29.99 -1.99 0.97
C GLY A 131 -29.48 -2.31 -0.44
N GLU A 132 -30.34 -2.05 -1.44
CA GLU A 132 -30.03 -2.29 -2.86
C GLU A 132 -28.90 -1.41 -3.39
N ALA A 133 -28.84 -0.14 -2.97
CA ALA A 133 -27.79 0.79 -3.40
C ALA A 133 -26.41 0.25 -3.02
N ARG A 134 -26.28 -0.27 -1.79
CA ARG A 134 -25.08 -0.96 -1.33
C ARG A 134 -24.77 -2.21 -2.16
N GLN A 135 -25.76 -3.04 -2.46
CA GLN A 135 -25.53 -4.27 -3.24
C GLN A 135 -25.04 -3.96 -4.66
N LYS A 136 -25.67 -3.00 -5.35
CA LYS A 136 -25.24 -2.54 -6.68
C LYS A 136 -23.80 -2.02 -6.64
N ARG A 137 -23.48 -1.18 -5.65
CA ARG A 137 -22.13 -0.64 -5.45
C ARG A 137 -21.09 -1.74 -5.21
N LEU A 138 -21.41 -2.73 -4.37
CA LEU A 138 -20.53 -3.87 -4.10
C LEU A 138 -20.34 -4.77 -5.32
N GLY A 139 -21.38 -4.97 -6.12
CA GLY A 139 -21.29 -5.70 -7.38
C GLY A 139 -20.21 -5.13 -8.30
N VAL A 140 -20.16 -3.80 -8.46
CA VAL A 140 -19.16 -3.13 -9.30
C VAL A 140 -17.76 -3.13 -8.65
N LEU A 141 -17.68 -2.93 -7.33
CA LEU A 141 -16.39 -2.91 -6.61
C LEU A 141 -15.70 -4.29 -6.62
N GLN A 142 -16.46 -5.37 -6.46
CA GLN A 142 -15.93 -6.73 -6.27
C GLN A 142 -15.41 -7.40 -7.56
N GLN A 143 -15.84 -6.98 -8.75
CA GLN A 143 -15.54 -7.66 -10.03
C GLN A 143 -14.06 -8.02 -10.26
N ARG A 144 -13.09 -7.19 -9.80
CA ARG A 144 -11.65 -7.44 -10.01
C ARG A 144 -10.85 -7.72 -8.73
N ASN A 145 -11.24 -7.14 -7.59
CA ASN A 145 -10.45 -7.22 -6.35
C ASN A 145 -11.04 -8.14 -5.28
N ALA A 146 -12.18 -8.80 -5.52
CA ALA A 146 -12.77 -9.71 -4.54
C ALA A 146 -11.85 -10.90 -4.21
N GLY A 147 -11.14 -11.45 -5.20
CA GLY A 147 -10.18 -12.54 -4.99
C GLY A 147 -9.07 -12.15 -4.03
N ALA A 148 -8.44 -11.00 -4.25
CA ALA A 148 -7.40 -10.46 -3.37
C ALA A 148 -7.93 -10.22 -1.95
N ALA A 149 -9.11 -9.60 -1.80
CA ALA A 149 -9.72 -9.37 -0.50
C ALA A 149 -10.02 -10.67 0.27
N ARG A 150 -10.44 -11.74 -0.43
CA ARG A 150 -10.65 -13.07 0.18
C ARG A 150 -9.32 -13.69 0.63
N TRP A 151 -8.30 -13.64 -0.21
CA TRP A 151 -6.96 -14.10 0.13
C TRP A 151 -6.36 -13.35 1.31
N LEU A 152 -6.62 -12.05 1.44
CA LEU A 152 -6.22 -11.26 2.61
C LEU A 152 -6.72 -11.89 3.92
N THR A 153 -7.99 -12.29 3.95
CA THR A 153 -8.61 -12.90 5.12
C THR A 153 -8.08 -14.32 5.35
N ILE A 154 -7.94 -15.12 4.29
CA ILE A 154 -7.42 -16.48 4.40
C ILE A 154 -5.98 -16.45 4.94
N VAL A 155 -5.08 -15.72 4.29
CA VAL A 155 -3.68 -15.58 4.72
C VAL A 155 -3.63 -14.97 6.12
N GLY A 156 -4.46 -13.96 6.40
CA GLY A 156 -4.51 -13.33 7.71
C GLY A 156 -4.88 -14.29 8.84
N VAL A 157 -5.89 -15.15 8.66
CA VAL A 157 -6.26 -16.17 9.65
C VAL A 157 -5.12 -17.17 9.88
N HIS A 158 -4.40 -17.57 8.83
CA HIS A 158 -3.26 -18.48 8.98
C HIS A 158 -2.09 -17.79 9.68
N LEU A 159 -1.85 -16.51 9.39
CA LEU A 159 -0.82 -15.73 10.07
C LEU A 159 -1.18 -15.52 11.55
N GLU A 160 -2.42 -15.15 11.86
CA GLU A 160 -2.94 -15.07 13.24
C GLU A 160 -2.71 -16.40 13.97
N SER A 161 -3.07 -17.52 13.34
CA SER A 161 -2.92 -18.86 13.92
C SER A 161 -1.45 -19.20 14.14
N GLY A 162 -0.58 -18.96 13.15
CA GLY A 162 0.86 -19.22 13.25
C GLY A 162 1.54 -18.38 14.34
N LEU A 163 1.17 -17.10 14.46
CA LEU A 163 1.66 -16.24 15.54
C LEU A 163 1.18 -16.74 16.91
N TRP A 164 -0.07 -17.18 17.02
CA TRP A 164 -0.62 -17.71 18.26
C TRP A 164 0.07 -19.02 18.67
N PHE A 165 0.23 -19.98 17.75
CA PHE A 165 1.01 -21.19 18.00
C PHE A 165 2.46 -20.86 18.36
N GLY A 166 3.06 -19.84 17.72
CA GLY A 166 4.39 -19.35 18.07
C GLY A 166 4.48 -18.81 19.50
N CYS A 167 3.50 -18.03 19.96
CA CYS A 167 3.43 -17.56 21.35
C CYS A 167 3.26 -18.73 22.34
N MET A 168 2.43 -19.72 22.01
CA MET A 168 2.27 -20.93 22.83
C MET A 168 3.56 -21.76 22.90
N ALA A 169 4.23 -21.95 21.76
CA ALA A 169 5.50 -22.68 21.71
C ALA A 169 6.62 -21.94 22.48
N LEU A 170 6.68 -20.61 22.36
CA LEU A 170 7.61 -19.80 23.14
C LEU A 170 7.32 -19.92 24.64
N PHE A 171 6.05 -19.83 25.04
CA PHE A 171 5.65 -20.03 26.43
C PHE A 171 6.08 -21.42 26.94
N TYR A 172 5.83 -22.47 26.15
CA TYR A 172 6.25 -23.83 26.48
C TYR A 172 7.76 -23.95 26.67
N LEU A 173 8.57 -23.34 25.79
CA LEU A 173 10.04 -23.35 25.89
C LEU A 173 10.56 -22.68 27.17
N LEU A 174 9.81 -21.73 27.73
CA LEU A 174 10.17 -21.04 28.97
C LEU A 174 9.83 -21.84 30.23
N ILE A 175 9.12 -22.97 30.11
CA ILE A 175 8.80 -23.84 31.24
C ILE A 175 10.06 -24.63 31.64
N PRO A 176 10.49 -24.59 32.92
CA PRO A 176 11.61 -25.39 33.38
C PRO A 176 11.33 -26.90 33.28
N GLN A 177 12.35 -27.70 32.94
CA GLN A 177 12.25 -29.16 32.77
C GLN A 177 11.73 -29.91 34.01
N GLN A 178 11.94 -29.35 35.21
CA GLN A 178 11.43 -29.94 36.46
C GLN A 178 9.90 -29.88 36.56
N LEU A 179 9.27 -28.94 35.86
CA LEU A 179 7.81 -28.75 35.81
C LEU A 179 7.16 -29.52 34.62
N GLU A 180 7.95 -29.90 33.60
CA GLU A 180 7.46 -30.63 32.43
C GLU A 180 7.04 -32.07 32.75
N LEU A 181 7.64 -32.72 33.75
CA LEU A 181 7.34 -34.11 34.14
C LEU A 181 5.90 -34.30 34.63
N ASP A 182 5.27 -33.25 35.15
CA ASP A 182 3.89 -33.26 35.64
C ASP A 182 2.87 -32.77 34.57
N TRP A 183 3.35 -32.22 33.45
CA TRP A 183 2.53 -31.53 32.44
C TRP A 183 2.02 -32.51 31.36
N ASP A 184 1.16 -33.44 31.75
CA ASP A 184 0.52 -34.38 30.82
C ASP A 184 -0.63 -33.69 30.05
N TRP A 185 -0.45 -33.48 28.73
CA TRP A 185 -1.43 -32.81 27.86
C TRP A 185 -2.80 -33.49 27.86
N GLN A 186 -2.86 -34.82 28.06
CA GLN A 186 -4.13 -35.54 28.21
C GLN A 186 -4.84 -35.18 29.52
N ARG A 187 -4.09 -35.03 30.62
CA ARG A 187 -4.66 -34.62 31.91
C ARG A 187 -5.11 -33.16 31.90
N LEU A 188 -4.36 -32.25 31.28
CA LEU A 188 -4.80 -30.85 31.13
C LEU A 188 -6.05 -30.69 30.25
N ALA A 189 -6.20 -31.51 29.21
CA ALA A 189 -7.40 -31.45 28.35
C ALA A 189 -8.66 -31.99 29.04
N LEU A 190 -8.50 -32.92 29.99
CA LEU A 190 -9.60 -33.58 30.73
C LEU A 190 -9.87 -32.96 32.11
N ALA A 191 -8.91 -32.24 32.70
CA ALA A 191 -9.03 -31.65 34.02
C ALA A 191 -9.70 -30.27 33.96
N ALA A 192 -10.88 -30.14 34.57
CA ALA A 192 -11.55 -28.85 34.80
C ALA A 192 -10.95 -28.09 36.00
N ASN A 193 -9.62 -28.09 36.14
CA ASN A 193 -8.90 -27.58 37.31
C ASN A 193 -8.49 -26.10 37.12
N ALA A 194 -8.21 -25.41 38.23
CA ALA A 194 -7.76 -24.00 38.23
C ALA A 194 -6.49 -23.77 37.39
N GLU A 195 -5.63 -24.79 37.25
CA GLU A 195 -4.43 -24.77 36.42
C GLU A 195 -4.73 -24.65 34.91
N VAL A 196 -5.85 -25.20 34.45
CA VAL A 196 -6.27 -25.09 33.05
C VAL A 196 -6.91 -23.73 32.75
N LEU A 197 -7.51 -23.10 33.77
CA LEU A 197 -8.17 -21.80 33.64
C LEU A 197 -7.18 -20.66 33.40
N TRP A 198 -6.10 -20.57 34.19
CA TRP A 198 -5.12 -19.49 33.99
C TRP A 198 -4.40 -19.62 32.65
N LEU A 199 -4.08 -20.85 32.21
CA LEU A 199 -3.46 -21.10 30.92
C LEU A 199 -4.39 -20.68 29.77
N SER A 200 -5.69 -20.92 29.90
CA SER A 200 -6.69 -20.47 28.93
C SER A 200 -6.79 -18.94 28.87
N HIS A 201 -6.73 -18.25 30.02
CA HIS A 201 -6.70 -16.79 30.06
C HIS A 201 -5.40 -16.21 29.49
N LEU A 202 -4.27 -16.86 29.74
CA LEU A 202 -2.98 -16.50 29.14
C LEU A 202 -3.02 -16.65 27.61
N SER A 203 -3.55 -17.77 27.13
CA SER A 203 -3.76 -18.01 25.70
C SER A 203 -4.66 -16.94 25.06
N ASN A 204 -5.73 -16.55 25.77
CA ASN A 204 -6.60 -15.46 25.35
C ASN A 204 -5.86 -14.11 25.28
N ALA A 205 -4.99 -13.83 26.26
CA ALA A 205 -4.18 -12.61 26.29
C ALA A 205 -3.21 -12.56 25.10
N PHE A 206 -2.54 -13.66 24.76
CA PHE A 206 -1.66 -13.72 23.59
C PHE A 206 -2.43 -13.49 22.29
N TYR A 207 -3.60 -14.13 22.12
CA TYR A 207 -4.43 -13.90 20.93
C TYR A 207 -4.86 -12.43 20.82
N ALA A 208 -5.24 -11.80 21.93
CA ALA A 208 -5.60 -10.38 21.95
C ALA A 208 -4.42 -9.48 21.55
N LEU A 209 -3.21 -9.75 22.05
CA LEU A 209 -2.00 -9.03 21.66
C LEU A 209 -1.69 -9.16 20.16
N ILE A 210 -1.87 -10.35 19.59
CA ILE A 210 -1.71 -10.58 18.15
C ILE A 210 -2.72 -9.72 17.38
N LEU A 211 -3.97 -9.66 17.82
CA LEU A 211 -5.00 -8.85 17.16
C LEU A 211 -4.74 -7.34 17.28
N VAL A 212 -4.18 -6.85 18.40
CA VAL A 212 -3.76 -5.44 18.54
C VAL A 212 -2.83 -5.03 17.41
N PHE A 213 -1.92 -5.93 17.02
CA PHE A 213 -0.98 -5.70 15.94
C PHE A 213 -1.58 -5.95 14.56
N TRP A 214 -2.24 -7.09 14.38
CA TRP A 214 -2.67 -7.58 13.07
C TRP A 214 -3.94 -6.93 12.54
N GLU A 215 -4.95 -6.68 13.38
CA GLU A 215 -6.24 -6.15 12.91
C GLU A 215 -6.13 -4.78 12.22
N PRO A 216 -5.39 -3.81 12.77
CA PRO A 216 -5.26 -2.53 12.08
C PRO A 216 -4.57 -2.67 10.72
N ILE A 217 -3.63 -3.60 10.57
CA ILE A 217 -2.97 -3.90 9.29
C ILE A 217 -3.98 -4.53 8.31
N TYR A 218 -4.75 -5.52 8.77
CA TYR A 218 -5.81 -6.17 7.98
C TYR A 218 -6.84 -5.16 7.45
N VAL A 219 -7.29 -4.23 8.31
CA VAL A 219 -8.21 -3.16 7.92
C VAL A 219 -7.57 -2.18 6.95
N ALA A 220 -6.31 -1.81 7.15
CA ALA A 220 -5.58 -0.92 6.25
C ALA A 220 -5.43 -1.49 4.84
N CYS A 221 -5.08 -2.78 4.73
CA CYS A 221 -5.01 -3.49 3.45
C CYS A 221 -6.37 -3.52 2.74
N GLY A 222 -7.46 -3.81 3.47
CA GLY A 222 -8.82 -3.78 2.92
C GLY A 222 -9.24 -2.38 2.45
N PHE A 223 -8.93 -1.36 3.24
CA PHE A 223 -9.20 0.04 2.89
C PHE A 223 -8.42 0.48 1.64
N SER A 224 -7.16 0.11 1.52
CA SER A 224 -6.35 0.43 0.35
C SER A 224 -6.85 -0.27 -0.92
N LEU A 225 -7.30 -1.53 -0.82
CA LEU A 225 -7.99 -2.22 -1.93
C LEU A 225 -9.25 -1.47 -2.37
N TYR A 226 -10.01 -0.93 -1.42
CA TYR A 226 -11.18 -0.11 -1.67
C TYR A 226 -10.82 1.18 -2.40
N LEU A 227 -9.82 1.93 -1.91
CA LEU A 227 -9.32 3.14 -2.56
C LEU A 227 -8.86 2.86 -3.98
N ASN A 228 -8.10 1.79 -4.20
CA ASN A 228 -7.61 1.43 -5.53
C ASN A 228 -8.78 1.17 -6.51
N ARG A 229 -9.84 0.47 -6.09
CA ARG A 229 -11.03 0.29 -6.94
C ARG A 229 -11.74 1.60 -7.20
N ARG A 230 -11.82 2.48 -6.21
CA ARG A 230 -12.44 3.78 -6.35
C ARG A 230 -11.67 4.67 -7.32
N THR A 231 -10.34 4.68 -7.25
CA THR A 231 -9.46 5.37 -8.20
C THR A 231 -9.72 4.95 -9.65
N VAL A 232 -9.91 3.64 -9.89
CA VAL A 232 -10.16 3.11 -11.24
C VAL A 232 -11.59 3.37 -11.71
N LEU A 233 -12.60 3.19 -10.83
CA LEU A 233 -14.01 3.30 -11.21
C LEU A 233 -14.50 4.74 -11.31
N GLU A 234 -14.03 5.61 -10.42
CA GLU A 234 -14.37 7.04 -10.41
C GLU A 234 -13.34 7.88 -11.16
N ALA A 235 -12.36 7.24 -11.78
CA ALA A 235 -11.31 7.87 -12.57
C ALA A 235 -10.60 9.02 -11.81
N TRP A 236 -10.38 8.87 -10.49
CA TRP A 236 -9.74 9.90 -9.67
C TRP A 236 -8.35 10.30 -10.20
N ASP A 237 -7.62 9.33 -10.78
CA ASP A 237 -6.34 9.59 -11.43
C ASP A 237 -6.50 10.52 -12.65
N LEU A 238 -7.47 10.24 -13.53
CA LEU A 238 -7.76 11.09 -14.69
C LEU A 238 -8.26 12.47 -14.27
N GLU A 239 -9.10 12.56 -13.23
CA GLU A 239 -9.60 13.85 -12.74
C GLU A 239 -8.44 14.75 -12.26
N LEU A 240 -7.49 14.19 -11.50
CA LEU A 240 -6.31 14.91 -11.05
C LEU A 240 -5.44 15.36 -12.23
N VAL A 241 -5.19 14.49 -13.20
CA VAL A 241 -4.44 14.81 -14.41
C VAL A 241 -5.12 15.94 -15.20
N PHE A 242 -6.44 15.87 -15.40
CA PHE A 242 -7.20 16.93 -16.08
C PHE A 242 -7.21 18.25 -15.31
N ARG A 243 -7.27 18.22 -13.97
CA ARG A 243 -7.16 19.43 -13.13
C ARG A 243 -5.78 20.07 -13.27
N HIS A 244 -4.71 19.29 -13.23
CA HIS A 244 -3.36 19.79 -13.46
C HIS A 244 -3.17 20.32 -14.88
N LEU A 245 -3.70 19.63 -15.89
CA LEU A 245 -3.71 20.10 -17.27
C LEU A 245 -4.45 21.44 -17.39
N ARG A 246 -5.64 21.55 -16.81
CA ARG A 246 -6.42 22.80 -16.78
C ARG A 246 -5.64 23.93 -16.12
N GLN A 247 -4.94 23.68 -15.02
CA GLN A 247 -4.17 24.71 -14.31
C GLN A 247 -2.93 25.15 -15.09
N ARG A 248 -2.27 24.24 -15.82
CA ARG A 248 -1.18 24.59 -16.75
C ARG A 248 -1.70 25.34 -17.97
N LEU A 249 -2.82 24.89 -18.52
CA LEU A 249 -3.46 25.48 -19.69
C LEU A 249 -4.09 26.83 -19.37
N SER A 250 -4.63 27.08 -18.18
CA SER A 250 -5.23 28.38 -17.84
C SER A 250 -4.23 29.53 -17.94
N SER A 251 -2.98 29.28 -17.56
CA SER A 251 -1.89 30.26 -17.72
C SER A 251 -1.54 30.49 -19.20
N ALA A 252 -1.63 29.43 -20.02
CA ALA A 252 -1.39 29.51 -21.46
C ALA A 252 -2.56 30.13 -22.22
N VAL A 253 -3.80 29.90 -21.80
CA VAL A 253 -5.03 30.39 -22.46
C VAL A 253 -5.13 31.90 -22.36
N ALA A 254 -4.73 32.52 -21.25
CA ALA A 254 -4.66 33.98 -21.16
C ALA A 254 -3.68 34.56 -22.20
N LEU A 255 -2.54 33.89 -22.39
CA LEU A 255 -1.52 34.29 -23.36
C LEU A 255 -1.95 34.00 -24.81
N LEU A 256 -2.65 32.90 -25.04
CA LEU A 256 -3.22 32.52 -26.35
C LEU A 256 -4.38 33.46 -26.73
N LEU A 257 -5.23 33.86 -25.78
CA LEU A 257 -6.28 34.86 -26.02
C LEU A 257 -5.69 36.26 -26.26
N LEU A 258 -4.59 36.61 -25.59
CA LEU A 258 -3.87 37.86 -25.85
C LEU A 258 -3.23 37.85 -27.24
N VAL A 259 -2.56 36.75 -27.62
CA VAL A 259 -1.98 36.59 -28.96
C VAL A 259 -3.07 36.57 -30.03
N ILE A 260 -4.15 35.83 -29.83
CA ILE A 260 -5.30 35.82 -30.76
C ILE A 260 -5.90 37.23 -30.88
N GLY A 261 -6.09 37.94 -29.76
CA GLY A 261 -6.58 39.31 -29.75
C GLY A 261 -5.65 40.31 -30.45
N LEU A 262 -4.34 40.11 -30.37
CA LEU A 262 -3.34 40.91 -31.09
C LEU A 262 -3.27 40.55 -32.59
N THR A 263 -3.45 39.27 -32.95
CA THR A 263 -3.48 38.80 -34.36
C THR A 263 -4.81 39.04 -35.07
N LEU A 264 -5.88 39.29 -34.32
CA LEU A 264 -7.19 39.70 -34.84
C LEU A 264 -7.31 41.21 -35.05
N GLN A 265 -6.21 41.98 -34.96
CA GLN A 265 -6.18 43.29 -35.62
C GLN A 265 -6.51 43.08 -37.10
N PRO A 266 -7.53 43.74 -37.65
CA PRO A 266 -8.03 43.42 -38.96
C PRO A 266 -7.04 43.95 -40.00
N PHE A 267 -6.13 43.10 -40.47
CA PHE A 267 -5.68 43.20 -41.85
C PHE A 267 -6.87 42.77 -42.70
N VAL A 268 -7.64 43.77 -43.13
CA VAL A 268 -8.71 43.60 -44.12
C VAL A 268 -8.03 43.25 -45.44
N ALA A 269 -7.73 41.97 -45.63
CA ALA A 269 -7.49 41.40 -46.95
C ALA A 269 -8.87 41.08 -47.55
N PRO A 270 -9.19 41.53 -48.78
CA PRO A 270 -10.45 41.20 -49.42
C PRO A 270 -10.50 39.68 -49.63
N ALA A 271 -11.38 39.02 -48.89
CA ALA A 271 -11.64 37.60 -49.08
C ALA A 271 -12.25 37.39 -50.47
N MET A 272 -11.50 36.76 -51.37
CA MET A 272 -12.07 36.12 -52.54
C MET A 272 -12.97 34.99 -52.05
N ALA A 273 -14.29 35.22 -52.12
CA ALA A 273 -15.29 34.20 -51.86
C ALA A 273 -15.13 33.09 -52.90
N ALA A 274 -14.57 31.95 -52.50
CA ALA A 274 -14.79 30.71 -53.23
C ALA A 274 -16.26 30.32 -53.00
N GLU A 275 -17.03 30.28 -54.08
CA GLU A 275 -18.42 29.84 -54.07
C GLU A 275 -18.55 28.47 -53.40
N THR A 276 -19.03 28.45 -52.17
CA THR A 276 -19.52 27.22 -51.55
C THR A 276 -20.81 26.83 -52.26
N LYS A 277 -20.71 25.88 -53.20
CA LYS A 277 -21.88 25.20 -53.77
C LYS A 277 -22.72 24.66 -52.61
N PRO A 278 -24.02 25.00 -52.53
CA PRO A 278 -24.90 24.40 -51.54
C PRO A 278 -25.02 22.90 -51.85
N LEU A 279 -24.49 22.06 -50.94
CA LEU A 279 -24.67 20.61 -51.01
C LEU A 279 -26.16 20.29 -50.97
N SER A 280 -26.64 19.54 -51.96
CA SER A 280 -28.04 19.13 -51.95
C SER A 280 -28.28 18.17 -50.77
N PRO A 281 -29.48 18.17 -50.15
CA PRO A 281 -29.83 17.24 -49.08
C PRO A 281 -29.67 15.76 -49.46
N GLN A 282 -29.70 15.45 -50.77
CA GLN A 282 -29.52 14.10 -51.29
C GLN A 282 -28.05 13.67 -51.27
N ASP A 283 -27.12 14.56 -51.61
CA ASP A 283 -25.68 14.28 -51.58
C ASP A 283 -25.18 14.07 -50.15
N ALA A 284 -25.69 14.87 -49.21
CA ALA A 284 -25.43 14.69 -47.78
C ALA A 284 -25.93 13.33 -47.27
N ARG A 285 -27.12 12.89 -47.70
CA ARG A 285 -27.67 11.58 -47.33
C ARG A 285 -26.84 10.41 -47.88
N GLN A 286 -26.33 10.52 -49.10
CA GLN A 286 -25.47 9.49 -49.68
C GLN A 286 -24.11 9.43 -48.99
N SER A 287 -23.51 10.58 -48.68
CA SER A 287 -22.27 10.67 -47.91
C SER A 287 -22.40 10.02 -46.53
N ILE A 288 -23.49 10.30 -45.80
CA ILE A 288 -23.75 9.72 -44.48
C ILE A 288 -23.91 8.20 -44.55
N LYS A 289 -24.64 7.67 -45.55
CA LYS A 289 -24.76 6.22 -45.75
C LYS A 289 -23.41 5.57 -46.04
N SER A 290 -22.59 6.18 -46.91
CA SER A 290 -21.24 5.71 -47.22
C SER A 290 -20.33 5.66 -45.99
N LEU A 291 -20.48 6.62 -45.07
CA LEU A 291 -19.70 6.68 -43.83
C LEU A 291 -20.16 5.64 -42.79
N LEU A 292 -21.47 5.38 -42.71
CA LEU A 292 -22.06 4.34 -41.86
C LEU A 292 -21.69 2.91 -42.27
N GLU A 293 -21.31 2.71 -43.55
CA GLU A 293 -20.85 1.42 -44.07
C GLU A 293 -19.35 1.18 -43.85
N LYS A 294 -18.59 2.18 -43.38
CA LYS A 294 -17.18 2.05 -43.03
C LYS A 294 -17.00 1.73 -41.53
N PRO A 295 -15.99 0.94 -41.13
CA PRO A 295 -15.62 0.79 -39.72
C PRO A 295 -15.27 2.18 -39.14
N PRO A 296 -15.75 2.55 -37.94
CA PRO A 296 -16.19 1.69 -36.83
C PRO A 296 -17.71 1.44 -36.71
N PHE A 297 -18.54 1.85 -37.67
CA PHE A 297 -20.00 1.89 -37.47
C PHE A 297 -20.76 0.56 -37.74
N LYS A 298 -20.16 -0.40 -38.45
CA LYS A 298 -20.63 -1.79 -38.57
C LYS A 298 -19.48 -2.78 -38.39
N ASN A 299 -19.36 -3.36 -37.21
CA ASN A 299 -18.51 -4.52 -36.92
C ASN A 299 -19.40 -5.69 -36.47
N PRO A 300 -19.95 -6.50 -37.39
CA PRO A 300 -20.51 -7.79 -37.00
C PRO A 300 -19.38 -8.73 -36.60
N GLU A 301 -19.14 -8.89 -35.30
CA GLU A 301 -18.24 -9.92 -34.77
C GLU A 301 -19.02 -11.20 -34.47
N THR A 302 -18.59 -12.31 -35.06
CA THR A 302 -19.13 -13.64 -34.76
C THR A 302 -18.54 -14.13 -33.44
N VAL A 303 -19.31 -14.07 -32.37
CA VAL A 303 -18.86 -14.53 -31.04
C VAL A 303 -19.41 -15.91 -30.74
N THR A 304 -18.54 -16.91 -30.67
CA THR A 304 -18.90 -18.28 -30.29
C THR A 304 -19.08 -18.36 -28.77
N ARG A 305 -20.30 -18.64 -28.30
CA ARG A 305 -20.60 -18.85 -26.87
C ARG A 305 -21.17 -20.24 -26.66
N TYR A 306 -20.68 -20.95 -25.63
CA TYR A 306 -21.35 -22.15 -25.14
C TYR A 306 -22.72 -21.78 -24.58
N ARG A 307 -23.78 -22.27 -25.23
CA ARG A 307 -25.16 -22.21 -24.76
C ARG A 307 -25.52 -23.59 -24.21
N PHE A 308 -25.73 -23.70 -22.91
CA PHE A 308 -26.32 -24.91 -22.32
C PHE A 308 -27.74 -25.07 -22.88
N GLY A 309 -28.04 -26.27 -23.38
CA GLY A 309 -29.29 -26.59 -24.06
C GLY A 309 -30.49 -26.23 -23.20
N GLU A 310 -31.46 -25.55 -23.80
CA GLU A 310 -32.77 -25.37 -23.19
C GLU A 310 -33.43 -26.74 -23.07
N GLU A 311 -33.81 -27.10 -21.84
CA GLU A 311 -34.66 -28.26 -21.57
C GLU A 311 -35.94 -28.15 -22.40
N GLN A 312 -36.13 -29.12 -23.29
CA GLN A 312 -37.41 -29.38 -23.91
C GLN A 312 -38.46 -29.52 -22.82
N LYS A 313 -39.45 -28.61 -22.84
CA LYS A 313 -40.73 -28.78 -22.14
C LYS A 313 -41.45 -30.01 -22.72
N THR A 314 -41.15 -31.19 -22.19
CA THR A 314 -42.02 -32.35 -22.29
C THR A 314 -43.09 -32.25 -21.23
N THR A 315 -44.27 -31.82 -21.68
CA THR A 315 -45.61 -32.25 -21.22
C THR A 315 -45.67 -32.91 -19.84
N ALA A 316 -45.98 -32.10 -18.82
CA ALA A 316 -46.41 -32.57 -17.52
C ALA A 316 -47.76 -33.31 -17.63
N LYS A 317 -47.73 -34.64 -17.49
CA LYS A 317 -48.89 -35.40 -17.03
C LYS A 317 -48.88 -35.43 -15.50
N LYS A 318 -50.02 -35.05 -14.93
CA LYS A 318 -50.36 -35.15 -13.51
C LYS A 318 -50.06 -36.56 -12.97
N ASN A 319 -49.53 -36.63 -11.75
CA ASN A 319 -50.07 -37.52 -10.73
C ASN A 319 -49.79 -36.95 -9.33
N LYS A 320 -50.86 -36.76 -8.57
CA LYS A 320 -50.87 -36.54 -7.12
C LYS A 320 -50.67 -37.89 -6.44
N VAL A 321 -49.76 -38.02 -5.46
CA VAL A 321 -49.93 -38.94 -4.33
C VAL A 321 -49.32 -38.31 -3.07
N HIS A 322 -50.03 -38.48 -1.96
CA HIS A 322 -49.78 -38.03 -0.60
C HIS A 322 -48.39 -38.37 -0.05
N SER A 323 -47.93 -37.47 0.82
CA SER A 323 -46.80 -37.64 1.72
C SER A 323 -47.24 -38.47 2.92
N ASP A 324 -46.64 -39.64 3.09
CA ASP A 324 -46.49 -40.32 4.37
C ASP A 324 -45.00 -40.51 4.64
N GLY A 325 -44.53 -39.95 5.75
CA GLY A 325 -43.13 -39.86 6.13
C GLY A 325 -42.55 -41.17 6.65
N LYS A 326 -42.20 -42.09 5.75
CA LYS A 326 -41.23 -43.16 6.05
C LYS A 326 -40.18 -43.23 4.94
N LEU A 327 -38.91 -43.19 5.35
CA LEU A 327 -37.78 -43.33 4.43
C LEU A 327 -37.87 -44.69 3.70
N PRO A 328 -37.52 -44.76 2.41
CA PRO A 328 -37.54 -46.00 1.66
C PRO A 328 -36.63 -47.06 2.29
N ALA A 329 -37.06 -48.33 2.27
CA ALA A 329 -36.33 -49.44 2.89
C ALA A 329 -34.89 -49.60 2.40
N TRP A 330 -34.62 -49.28 1.13
CA TRP A 330 -33.26 -49.31 0.57
C TRP A 330 -32.32 -48.25 1.18
N LEU A 331 -32.89 -47.13 1.64
CA LEU A 331 -32.17 -46.00 2.24
C LEU A 331 -31.88 -46.26 3.72
N GLN A 332 -32.80 -46.95 4.41
CA GLN A 332 -32.56 -47.48 5.76
C GLN A 332 -31.50 -48.58 5.74
N SER A 333 -31.55 -49.52 4.79
CA SER A 333 -30.52 -50.56 4.66
C SER A 333 -29.13 -50.00 4.31
N LEU A 334 -29.05 -48.86 3.63
CA LEU A 334 -27.78 -48.18 3.37
C LEU A 334 -27.24 -47.47 4.62
N LEU A 335 -28.09 -46.86 5.44
CA LEU A 335 -27.69 -46.25 6.70
C LEU A 335 -27.22 -47.29 7.71
N ASP A 336 -27.89 -48.44 7.79
CA ASP A 336 -27.51 -49.53 8.69
C ASP A 336 -26.21 -50.23 8.25
N ASN A 337 -25.97 -50.36 6.94
CA ASN A 337 -24.70 -50.87 6.42
C ASN A 337 -23.52 -49.90 6.61
N LEU A 338 -23.78 -48.58 6.65
CA LEU A 338 -22.78 -47.56 6.96
C LEU A 338 -22.33 -47.59 8.43
N ASN A 339 -23.07 -48.26 9.30
CA ASN A 339 -22.86 -48.26 10.75
C ASN A 339 -22.18 -49.54 11.30
N SER A 340 -21.71 -50.44 10.43
CA SER A 340 -20.99 -51.66 10.84
C SER A 340 -19.47 -51.44 10.91
N ASP A 341 -18.81 -52.17 11.83
CA ASP A 341 -17.38 -52.03 12.17
C ASP A 341 -16.38 -52.19 11.00
N ALA A 342 -16.83 -52.65 9.83
CA ALA A 342 -16.04 -52.67 8.60
C ALA A 342 -15.67 -51.27 8.09
N PHE A 343 -16.50 -50.24 8.33
CA PHE A 343 -16.24 -48.88 7.85
C PHE A 343 -15.13 -48.18 8.64
N LYS A 344 -14.85 -48.58 9.90
CA LYS A 344 -13.78 -47.98 10.70
C LYS A 344 -12.39 -48.27 10.12
N HIS A 345 -12.17 -49.44 9.52
CA HIS A 345 -10.89 -49.78 8.90
C HIS A 345 -10.74 -49.14 7.50
N VAL A 346 -11.82 -49.06 6.73
CA VAL A 346 -11.83 -48.41 5.41
C VAL A 346 -11.68 -46.89 5.54
N ALA A 347 -12.35 -46.26 6.51
CA ALA A 347 -12.23 -44.83 6.79
C ALA A 347 -10.80 -44.46 7.22
N ARG A 348 -10.14 -45.30 8.02
CA ARG A 348 -8.75 -45.09 8.45
C ARG A 348 -7.75 -45.27 7.30
N GLY A 349 -8.01 -46.23 6.40
CA GLY A 349 -7.22 -46.38 5.17
C GLY A 349 -7.36 -45.17 4.24
N LEU A 350 -8.60 -44.68 4.05
CA LEU A 350 -8.87 -43.49 3.23
C LEU A 350 -8.25 -42.23 3.84
N GLU A 351 -8.31 -42.09 5.17
CA GLU A 351 -7.67 -41.00 5.90
C GLU A 351 -6.15 -40.99 5.68
N VAL A 352 -5.48 -42.14 5.82
CA VAL A 352 -4.03 -42.24 5.56
C VAL A 352 -3.69 -41.91 4.11
N VAL A 353 -4.49 -42.38 3.14
CA VAL A 353 -4.29 -42.08 1.72
C VAL A 353 -4.48 -40.58 1.44
N LEU A 354 -5.50 -39.95 2.01
CA LEU A 354 -5.77 -38.53 1.84
C LEU A 354 -4.68 -37.66 2.48
N TRP A 355 -4.24 -37.99 3.69
CA TRP A 355 -3.11 -37.29 4.33
C TRP A 355 -1.80 -37.53 3.58
N SER A 356 -1.57 -38.71 3.04
CA SER A 356 -0.38 -39.00 2.21
C SER A 356 -0.40 -38.20 0.91
N LEU A 357 -1.57 -38.08 0.26
CA LEU A 357 -1.76 -37.24 -0.93
C LEU A 357 -1.62 -35.75 -0.60
N LEU A 358 -2.12 -35.31 0.55
CA LEU A 358 -2.01 -33.92 1.00
C LEU A 358 -0.55 -33.57 1.29
N VAL A 359 0.15 -34.39 2.08
CA VAL A 359 1.58 -34.19 2.40
C VAL A 359 2.41 -34.29 1.13
N GLY A 360 2.15 -35.26 0.26
CA GLY A 360 2.80 -35.38 -1.04
C GLY A 360 2.57 -34.16 -1.92
N GLY A 361 1.33 -33.64 -1.99
CA GLY A 361 0.97 -32.44 -2.73
C GLY A 361 1.62 -31.18 -2.17
N ILE A 362 1.70 -31.03 -0.85
CA ILE A 362 2.42 -29.95 -0.17
C ILE A 362 3.92 -30.06 -0.48
N ALA A 363 4.51 -31.25 -0.39
CA ALA A 363 5.91 -31.46 -0.74
C ALA A 363 6.19 -31.13 -2.21
N LEU A 364 5.29 -31.49 -3.12
CA LEU A 364 5.36 -31.17 -4.54
C LEU A 364 5.22 -29.66 -4.79
N LEU A 365 4.32 -28.98 -4.08
CA LEU A 365 4.17 -27.52 -4.11
C LEU A 365 5.44 -26.82 -3.60
N VAL A 366 5.95 -27.24 -2.45
CA VAL A 366 7.18 -26.71 -1.87
C VAL A 366 8.37 -26.95 -2.80
N TRP A 367 8.45 -28.12 -3.44
CA TRP A 367 9.49 -28.44 -4.41
C TRP A 367 9.35 -27.63 -5.72
N ARG A 368 8.14 -27.51 -6.26
CA ARG A 368 7.83 -26.79 -7.51
C ARG A 368 8.03 -25.29 -7.39
N TYR A 369 7.73 -24.73 -6.22
CA TYR A 369 7.88 -23.31 -5.89
C TYR A 369 9.10 -23.05 -5.01
N ARG A 370 10.06 -23.99 -4.92
CA ARG A 370 11.23 -23.89 -4.04
C ARG A 370 12.04 -22.62 -4.27
N ASP A 371 12.18 -22.19 -5.53
CA ASP A 371 12.98 -21.02 -5.88
C ASP A 371 12.26 -19.71 -5.51
N TRP A 372 10.91 -19.71 -5.54
CA TRP A 372 10.08 -18.61 -5.03
C TRP A 372 10.00 -18.61 -3.50
N LEU A 373 9.89 -19.77 -2.85
CA LEU A 373 9.91 -19.87 -1.38
C LEU A 373 11.27 -19.48 -0.80
N ARG A 374 12.37 -19.77 -1.50
CA ARG A 374 13.72 -19.34 -1.11
C ARG A 374 13.88 -17.83 -1.06
N THR A 375 13.14 -17.04 -1.83
CA THR A 375 13.20 -15.56 -1.72
C THR A 375 12.51 -15.03 -0.46
N PHE A 376 11.54 -15.75 0.11
CA PHE A 376 10.86 -15.38 1.37
C PHE A 376 11.51 -16.01 2.62
N VAL A 377 12.15 -17.18 2.48
CA VAL A 377 12.72 -17.97 3.60
C VAL A 377 14.25 -17.82 3.69
N SER A 378 14.89 -17.05 2.82
CA SER A 378 16.32 -16.71 2.97
C SER A 378 16.57 -15.94 4.27
N ARG A 379 16.97 -16.69 5.30
CA ARG A 379 17.84 -16.22 6.40
C ARG A 379 18.92 -15.35 5.78
N ARG A 380 18.96 -14.06 6.16
CA ARG A 380 20.01 -13.08 5.86
C ARG A 380 20.74 -13.40 4.56
N GLY A 381 20.16 -12.97 3.43
CA GLY A 381 20.92 -12.95 2.18
C GLY A 381 22.29 -12.31 2.43
N PRO A 382 23.37 -12.82 1.80
CA PRO A 382 24.67 -12.18 1.90
C PRO A 382 24.45 -10.70 1.58
N ARG A 383 24.94 -9.85 2.49
CA ARG A 383 24.85 -8.40 2.41
C ARG A 383 25.10 -8.02 0.96
N LYS A 384 24.03 -7.62 0.26
CA LYS A 384 24.10 -7.23 -1.16
C LYS A 384 25.32 -6.31 -1.24
N PRO A 385 26.33 -6.57 -2.09
CA PRO A 385 27.42 -5.63 -2.26
C PRO A 385 26.72 -4.30 -2.52
N GLU A 386 27.04 -3.33 -1.65
CA GLU A 386 26.49 -1.99 -1.65
C GLU A 386 26.44 -1.57 -3.12
N GLN A 387 25.22 -1.51 -3.69
CA GLN A 387 25.04 -1.09 -5.07
C GLN A 387 25.84 0.18 -5.16
N ALA A 388 26.88 0.18 -6.00
CA ALA A 388 27.81 1.28 -6.16
C ALA A 388 26.99 2.56 -6.15
N ARG A 389 27.12 3.27 -5.02
CA ARG A 389 26.22 4.31 -4.58
C ARG A 389 26.15 5.30 -5.72
N GLN A 390 24.98 5.43 -6.37
CA GLN A 390 24.86 6.30 -7.53
C GLN A 390 25.19 7.72 -7.10
N VAL A 391 26.42 8.14 -7.38
CA VAL A 391 26.90 9.50 -7.17
C VAL A 391 26.01 10.40 -8.03
N PRO A 392 25.35 11.43 -7.47
CA PRO A 392 24.57 12.34 -8.28
C PRO A 392 25.49 12.99 -9.31
N ALA A 393 25.22 12.76 -10.60
CA ALA A 393 26.01 13.32 -11.69
C ALA A 393 25.93 14.86 -11.75
N GLN A 394 24.87 15.45 -11.17
CA GLN A 394 24.64 16.89 -11.10
C GLN A 394 24.09 17.28 -9.70
N LEU A 395 24.70 18.28 -9.07
CA LEU A 395 24.14 19.01 -7.91
C LEU A 395 24.08 20.50 -8.25
N PHE A 396 22.96 21.16 -7.94
CA PHE A 396 22.76 22.61 -8.16
C PHE A 396 22.93 23.06 -9.63
N GLY A 397 22.64 22.17 -10.59
CA GLY A 397 22.86 22.42 -12.02
C GLY A 397 24.34 22.36 -12.45
N LEU A 398 25.23 21.94 -11.55
CA LEU A 398 26.66 21.79 -11.79
C LEU A 398 27.01 20.31 -11.92
N GLU A 399 27.74 19.93 -12.97
CA GLU A 399 28.19 18.56 -13.19
C GLU A 399 29.33 18.19 -12.23
N LEU A 400 29.19 17.05 -11.56
CA LEU A 400 30.12 16.58 -10.52
C LEU A 400 31.05 15.45 -10.98
N GLY A 401 31.03 15.11 -12.27
CA GLY A 401 31.92 14.08 -12.81
C GLY A 401 33.38 14.44 -12.58
N THR A 402 34.15 13.55 -11.97
CA THR A 402 35.61 13.68 -11.75
C THR A 402 36.37 13.93 -13.05
N GLU A 403 35.81 13.49 -14.18
CA GLU A 403 36.29 13.71 -15.56
C GLU A 403 36.27 15.19 -16.00
N THR A 404 35.47 16.05 -15.33
CA THR A 404 35.24 17.45 -15.75
C THR A 404 36.04 18.49 -14.94
N LEU A 405 36.80 18.06 -13.93
CA LEU A 405 37.55 18.95 -13.03
C LEU A 405 39.04 19.04 -13.47
N PRO A 406 39.62 20.24 -13.57
CA PRO A 406 41.06 20.40 -13.84
C PRO A 406 41.94 19.74 -12.76
N LEU A 407 43.12 19.27 -13.16
CA LEU A 407 44.13 18.71 -12.24
C LEU A 407 44.58 19.70 -11.15
N ASP A 408 44.52 21.01 -11.43
CA ASP A 408 44.77 22.08 -10.47
C ASP A 408 43.61 23.08 -10.45
N ILE A 409 42.67 22.84 -9.54
CA ILE A 409 41.43 23.62 -9.36
C ILE A 409 41.74 25.06 -8.93
N ALA A 410 42.75 25.29 -8.08
CA ALA A 410 43.06 26.63 -7.57
C ALA A 410 43.66 27.51 -8.66
N SER A 411 44.63 26.99 -9.40
CA SER A 411 45.28 27.77 -10.47
C SER A 411 44.33 28.02 -11.66
N ALA A 412 43.43 27.07 -11.96
CA ALA A 412 42.37 27.27 -12.95
C ALA A 412 41.34 28.33 -12.50
N ALA A 413 40.93 28.31 -11.23
CA ALA A 413 40.04 29.32 -10.67
C ALA A 413 40.68 30.72 -10.69
N GLU A 414 41.98 30.85 -10.40
CA GLU A 414 42.69 32.12 -10.44
C GLU A 414 42.71 32.75 -11.84
N HIS A 415 42.97 31.95 -12.88
CA HIS A 415 42.96 32.42 -14.26
C HIS A 415 41.56 32.84 -14.73
N LEU A 416 40.53 32.09 -14.33
CA LEU A 416 39.13 32.38 -14.69
C LEU A 416 38.55 33.57 -13.91
N TRP A 417 39.11 33.94 -12.77
CA TRP A 417 38.54 34.97 -11.90
C TRP A 417 38.50 36.36 -12.57
N ALA A 418 39.49 36.68 -13.40
CA ALA A 418 39.61 37.98 -14.07
C ALA A 418 38.62 38.16 -15.24
N THR A 419 38.26 37.07 -15.93
CA THR A 419 37.39 37.11 -17.12
C THR A 419 35.97 36.65 -16.80
N GLN A 420 35.81 35.64 -15.94
CA GLN A 420 34.55 34.97 -15.63
C GLN A 420 34.46 34.57 -14.13
N PRO A 421 34.22 35.54 -13.22
CA PRO A 421 34.23 35.29 -11.77
C PRO A 421 33.18 34.28 -11.31
N ARG A 422 32.07 34.14 -12.03
CA ARG A 422 31.03 33.13 -11.76
C ARG A 422 31.50 31.71 -12.02
N GLU A 423 32.22 31.50 -13.11
CA GLU A 423 32.77 30.19 -13.45
C GLU A 423 33.90 29.82 -12.48
N ALA A 424 34.73 30.78 -12.09
CA ALA A 424 35.80 30.57 -11.11
C ALA A 424 35.27 30.11 -9.74
N LEU A 425 34.25 30.78 -9.20
CA LEU A 425 33.59 30.37 -7.96
C LEU A 425 32.83 29.04 -8.11
N GLY A 426 32.15 28.84 -9.23
CA GLY A 426 31.47 27.57 -9.52
C GLY A 426 32.44 26.40 -9.60
N LEU A 427 33.65 26.60 -10.13
CA LEU A 427 34.69 25.59 -10.21
C LEU A 427 35.24 25.21 -8.82
N LEU A 428 35.47 26.19 -7.94
CA LEU A 428 35.85 25.93 -6.55
C LEU A 428 34.73 25.20 -5.78
N TYR A 429 33.47 25.60 -5.98
CA TYR A 429 32.32 24.98 -5.30
C TYR A 429 32.09 23.53 -5.78
N ARG A 430 32.20 23.28 -7.09
CA ARG A 430 32.20 21.92 -7.66
C ARG A 430 33.33 21.07 -7.13
N GLY A 431 34.53 21.64 -7.05
CA GLY A 431 35.69 21.01 -6.43
C GLY A 431 35.40 20.60 -4.98
N LEU A 432 34.82 21.50 -4.18
CA LEU A 432 34.46 21.24 -2.79
C LEU A 432 33.46 20.08 -2.69
N LEU A 433 32.37 20.11 -3.47
CA LEU A 433 31.36 19.04 -3.47
C LEU A 433 31.94 17.69 -3.89
N SER A 434 32.79 17.66 -4.91
CA SER A 434 33.49 16.46 -5.35
C SER A 434 34.38 15.88 -4.24
N ARG A 435 35.16 16.74 -3.55
CA ARG A 435 36.01 16.32 -2.42
C ARG A 435 35.20 15.85 -1.22
N LEU A 436 34.10 16.51 -0.88
CA LEU A 436 33.21 16.06 0.20
C LEU A 436 32.61 14.68 -0.09
N LEU A 437 32.30 14.41 -1.35
CA LEU A 437 31.70 13.16 -1.79
C LEU A 437 32.72 12.01 -1.86
N HIS A 438 33.90 12.24 -2.45
CA HIS A 438 34.90 11.21 -2.68
C HIS A 438 35.90 11.03 -1.54
N ASP A 439 36.41 12.12 -0.95
CA ASP A 439 37.48 12.04 0.05
C ASP A 439 36.94 11.92 1.48
N TYR A 440 35.82 12.60 1.77
CA TYR A 440 35.22 12.62 3.11
C TYR A 440 34.00 11.69 3.25
N ASN A 441 33.61 11.00 2.17
CA ASN A 441 32.46 10.09 2.13
C ASN A 441 31.16 10.70 2.69
N VAL A 442 30.97 12.01 2.52
CA VAL A 442 29.74 12.68 2.94
C VAL A 442 28.62 12.26 2.00
N PRO A 443 27.53 11.65 2.51
CA PRO A 443 26.43 11.24 1.66
C PRO A 443 25.68 12.48 1.19
N LEU A 444 25.92 12.96 -0.03
CA LEU A 444 25.17 14.07 -0.65
C LEU A 444 24.07 13.53 -1.58
N LYS A 445 22.90 14.16 -1.55
CA LYS A 445 21.71 13.83 -2.34
C LYS A 445 21.40 14.98 -3.30
N SER A 446 20.76 14.66 -4.42
CA SER A 446 20.30 15.66 -5.41
C SER A 446 19.34 16.73 -4.85
N ALA A 447 18.66 16.42 -3.75
CA ALA A 447 17.71 17.32 -3.10
C ALA A 447 18.33 18.16 -1.96
N ASP A 448 19.62 18.03 -1.69
CA ASP A 448 20.26 18.81 -0.64
C ASP A 448 20.38 20.27 -1.04
N THR A 449 20.13 21.16 -0.08
CA THR A 449 20.39 22.60 -0.22
C THR A 449 21.81 22.93 0.24
N GLU A 450 22.37 24.06 -0.20
CA GLU A 450 23.71 24.50 0.20
C GLU A 450 23.86 24.64 1.72
N GLY A 451 22.80 25.05 2.42
CA GLY A 451 22.76 25.08 3.89
C GLY A 451 22.82 23.68 4.53
N GLN A 452 22.17 22.68 3.93
CA GLN A 452 22.25 21.29 4.40
C GLN A 452 23.62 20.66 4.11
N VAL A 453 24.30 21.09 3.05
CA VAL A 453 25.70 20.70 2.81
C VAL A 453 26.58 21.22 3.93
N LEU A 454 26.45 22.50 4.32
CA LEU A 454 27.19 23.08 5.45
C LEU A 454 26.92 22.36 6.78
N GLU A 455 25.66 22.00 7.05
CA GLU A 455 25.31 21.24 8.25
C GLU A 455 26.00 19.86 8.29
N ARG A 456 26.14 19.19 7.13
CA ARG A 456 26.88 17.92 7.03
C ARG A 456 28.38 18.11 7.16
N VAL A 457 28.94 19.21 6.65
CA VAL A 457 30.35 19.56 6.89
C VAL A 457 30.60 19.83 8.38
N HIS A 458 29.65 20.48 9.08
CA HIS A 458 29.73 20.69 10.51
C HIS A 458 29.78 19.37 11.30
N GLN A 459 29.07 18.34 10.84
CA GLN A 459 29.12 17.00 11.45
C GLN A 459 30.48 16.29 11.29
N LEU A 460 31.32 16.70 10.33
CA LEU A 460 32.68 16.15 10.18
C LEU A 460 33.66 16.62 11.26
N GLN A 461 33.29 17.65 12.05
CA GLN A 461 34.14 18.20 13.13
C GLN A 461 35.55 18.62 12.67
N LEU A 462 35.66 19.16 11.45
CA LEU A 462 36.90 19.71 10.90
C LEU A 462 36.81 21.24 10.79
N PRO A 463 37.27 22.00 11.82
CA PRO A 463 37.16 23.46 11.84
C PRO A 463 37.69 24.19 10.59
N PRO A 464 38.87 23.83 10.03
CA PRO A 464 39.40 24.56 8.87
C PRO A 464 38.62 24.27 7.58
N LEU A 465 38.07 23.07 7.43
CA LEU A 465 37.20 22.71 6.30
C LEU A 465 35.85 23.43 6.38
N LEU A 466 35.29 23.54 7.59
CA LEU A 466 34.04 24.24 7.83
C LEU A 466 34.16 25.74 7.55
N ALA A 467 35.22 26.40 8.06
CA ALA A 467 35.46 27.82 7.82
C ALA A 467 35.56 28.14 6.32
N PHE A 468 36.31 27.33 5.58
CA PHE A 468 36.40 27.47 4.13
C PHE A 468 35.07 27.21 3.41
N SER A 469 34.36 26.14 3.79
CA SER A 469 33.08 25.78 3.15
C SER A 469 32.01 26.85 3.37
N ASP A 470 31.99 27.46 4.56
CA ASP A 470 31.05 28.53 4.92
C ASP A 470 31.36 29.84 4.19
N GLU A 471 32.65 30.20 4.05
CA GLU A 471 33.06 31.39 3.28
C GLU A 471 32.79 31.23 1.78
N LEU A 472 33.13 30.06 1.20
CA LEU A 472 32.88 29.76 -0.20
C LEU A 472 31.38 29.72 -0.52
N THR A 473 30.58 29.05 0.32
CA THR A 473 29.13 28.94 0.13
C THR A 473 28.46 30.32 0.21
N ARG A 474 28.90 31.21 1.11
CA ARG A 474 28.39 32.59 1.18
C ARG A 474 28.69 33.40 -0.08
N HIS A 475 29.92 33.35 -0.59
CA HIS A 475 30.28 34.02 -1.84
C HIS A 475 29.55 33.44 -3.05
N TRP A 476 29.36 32.11 -3.08
CA TRP A 476 28.58 31.43 -4.11
C TRP A 476 27.11 31.86 -4.09
N GLN A 477 26.45 31.85 -2.93
CA GLN A 477 25.05 32.26 -2.79
C GLN A 477 24.84 33.73 -3.19
N ASN A 478 25.72 34.62 -2.74
CA ASN A 478 25.67 36.04 -3.07
C ASN A 478 25.84 36.29 -4.58
N LEU A 479 26.64 35.48 -5.27
CA LEU A 479 26.83 35.61 -6.71
C LEU A 479 25.75 34.91 -7.54
N ALA A 480 25.35 33.70 -7.13
CA ALA A 480 24.39 32.86 -7.85
C ALA A 480 22.95 33.37 -7.73
N TYR A 481 22.57 33.86 -6.55
CA TYR A 481 21.22 34.37 -6.27
C TYR A 481 21.17 35.89 -6.13
N GLY A 482 22.22 36.51 -5.59
CA GLY A 482 22.29 37.96 -5.36
C GLY A 482 22.97 38.75 -6.48
N HIS A 483 23.60 38.09 -7.47
CA HIS A 483 24.40 38.73 -8.53
C HIS A 483 25.49 39.71 -8.04
N HIS A 484 25.91 39.57 -6.78
CA HIS A 484 26.96 40.41 -6.19
C HIS A 484 28.33 39.79 -6.43
N LEU A 485 29.22 40.56 -7.07
CA LEU A 485 30.59 40.14 -7.32
C LEU A 485 31.41 40.08 -6.02
N PRO A 486 32.22 39.02 -5.82
CA PRO A 486 33.10 38.94 -4.67
C PRO A 486 34.22 40.00 -4.74
N PRO A 487 34.70 40.50 -3.60
CA PRO A 487 35.84 41.42 -3.57
C PRO A 487 37.13 40.72 -4.05
N ALA A 488 38.05 41.48 -4.64
CA ALA A 488 39.31 40.93 -5.20
C ALA A 488 40.18 40.23 -4.14
N SER A 489 40.08 40.63 -2.87
CA SER A 489 40.75 39.95 -1.75
C SER A 489 40.23 38.52 -1.51
N ALA A 490 38.97 38.23 -1.85
CA ALA A 490 38.39 36.89 -1.70
C ALA A 490 39.01 35.88 -2.67
N GLN A 491 39.47 36.33 -3.85
CA GLN A 491 40.16 35.47 -4.82
C GLN A 491 41.40 34.83 -4.21
N GLN A 492 42.32 35.67 -3.74
CA GLN A 492 43.61 35.22 -3.19
C GLN A 492 43.39 34.33 -1.97
N LYS A 493 42.47 34.72 -1.09
CA LYS A 493 42.15 33.99 0.14
C LYS A 493 41.52 32.62 -0.14
N LEU A 494 40.49 32.54 -0.97
CA LEU A 494 39.84 31.25 -1.28
C LEU A 494 40.79 30.29 -2.01
N CYS A 495 41.65 30.81 -2.90
CA CYS A 495 42.62 29.98 -3.61
C CYS A 495 43.79 29.54 -2.71
N SER A 496 44.25 30.39 -1.78
CA SER A 496 45.25 29.99 -0.78
C SER A 496 44.70 28.96 0.20
N ASP A 497 43.48 29.17 0.69
CA ASP A 497 42.83 28.28 1.66
C ASP A 497 42.53 26.91 1.04
N TRP A 498 42.11 26.90 -0.24
CA TRP A 498 41.96 25.67 -1.02
C TRP A 498 43.27 24.89 -1.10
N ARG A 499 44.38 25.57 -1.44
CA ARG A 499 45.70 24.91 -1.51
C ARG A 499 46.09 24.36 -0.14
N THR A 500 45.96 25.13 0.94
CA THR A 500 46.28 24.66 2.29
C THR A 500 45.47 23.44 2.72
N LEU A 501 44.18 23.38 2.38
CA LEU A 501 43.28 22.29 2.77
C LEU A 501 43.46 21.00 1.97
N PHE A 502 43.75 21.10 0.67
CA PHE A 502 43.67 19.95 -0.25
C PHE A 502 45.02 19.53 -0.87
N SER A 503 46.08 20.33 -0.78
CA SER A 503 47.42 19.98 -1.31
C SER A 503 48.17 18.94 -0.47
N SER A 504 47.92 18.89 0.83
CA SER A 504 48.64 18.03 1.78
C SER A 504 48.28 16.54 1.71
N ARG A 505 47.24 16.18 0.95
CA ARG A 505 46.65 14.84 0.97
C ARG A 505 46.91 14.00 -0.29
N ARG A 506 47.77 14.46 -1.21
CA ARG A 506 48.20 13.70 -2.41
C ARG A 506 49.27 12.64 -2.14
N THR A 507 49.75 12.50 -0.90
CA THR A 507 50.87 11.60 -0.52
C THR A 507 50.51 10.54 0.52
N GLN A 508 49.30 9.96 0.46
CA GLN A 508 48.99 8.70 1.15
C GLN A 508 48.21 7.75 0.25
#